data_AF-A0A818K5S6-F1
#
_entry.id   AF-A0A818K5S6-F1
#
_cell.length_a   1.000
_cell.length_b   1.000
_cell.length_c   1.000
_cell.angle_alpha   90.00
_cell.angle_beta   90.00
_cell.angle_gamma   90.00
#
_symmetry.space_group_name_H-M   'P 1'
#
loop_
_entity.id
_entity.type
_entity.pdbx_description
1 polymer ?
#
loop_
_entity_poly.entity_id
_entity_poly.type
_entity_poly.pdbx_seq_one_letter_code
_entity_poly.pdbx_strand_id
1 'polypeptide(L)'
;MNEDYRINDKFLSLSPPVVLWHQITSLSIPHPFNATHLHLLFSQTTNLRILELHYRREFQYKIDLKRKTLIHLFNDASLCNMLMSNGLRQLNLFPAFDQLNLIKIGNLIVKRLSSLQVIKLESLNVKLIEMSHILINGLDKLSFLTIIGADHYGEIYDKSLRDLQNSNTRSFRTEAPKTIDEDTLFVWL
;
A
#
# COMPACT_ATOMS: atom_id res chain seq x y z
N MET A 1 27.84 15.26 18.79
CA MET A 1 28.21 15.74 17.45
C MET A 1 27.00 15.54 16.56
N ASN A 2 26.40 16.66 16.14
CA ASN A 2 25.31 16.67 15.16
C ASN A 2 25.94 16.52 13.77
N GLU A 3 25.86 15.32 13.20
CA GLU A 3 26.04 15.18 11.76
C GLU A 3 24.68 15.48 11.13
N ASP A 4 24.54 16.72 10.66
CA ASP A 4 23.55 17.10 9.67
C ASP A 4 23.73 16.19 8.45
N TYR A 5 22.87 15.17 8.34
CA TYR A 5 22.68 14.41 7.11
C TYR A 5 22.02 15.33 6.08
N ARG A 6 22.81 16.27 5.53
CA ARG A 6 22.49 16.92 4.27
C ARG A 6 22.45 15.82 3.23
N ILE A 7 21.23 15.48 2.82
CA ILE A 7 20.97 14.63 1.66
C ILE A 7 21.83 15.20 0.54
N ASN A 8 22.81 14.42 0.07
CA ASN A 8 23.62 14.81 -1.07
C ASN A 8 22.68 14.93 -2.27
N ASP A 9 22.41 16.17 -2.69
CA ASP A 9 21.60 16.54 -3.87
C ASP A 9 22.05 15.82 -5.16
N LYS A 10 23.21 15.17 -5.16
CA LYS A 10 23.72 14.31 -6.24
C LYS A 10 22.85 13.08 -6.53
N PHE A 11 22.03 12.60 -5.59
CA PHE A 11 21.04 11.55 -5.90
C PHE A 11 19.78 12.11 -6.57
N LEU A 12 19.49 13.41 -6.40
CA LEU A 12 18.38 14.11 -7.05
C LEU A 12 18.71 14.49 -8.50
N SER A 13 19.99 14.44 -8.91
CA SER A 13 20.45 14.73 -10.28
C SER A 13 20.57 13.48 -11.18
N LEU A 14 20.07 12.32 -10.75
CA LEU A 14 20.26 11.04 -11.45
C LEU A 14 19.01 10.51 -12.15
N SER A 15 17.93 11.28 -12.28
CA SER A 15 16.90 10.94 -13.28
C SER A 15 17.55 11.13 -14.66
N PRO A 16 17.74 10.08 -15.48
CA PRO A 16 18.23 10.28 -16.83
C PRO A 16 17.28 11.26 -17.53
N PRO A 17 17.78 12.22 -18.33
CA PRO A 17 16.94 13.12 -19.14
C PRO A 17 16.02 12.40 -20.16
N VAL A 18 16.03 11.06 -20.15
CA VAL A 18 15.31 10.15 -21.05
C VAL A 18 13.98 9.68 -20.47
N VAL A 19 13.76 9.75 -19.15
CA VAL A 19 12.52 9.25 -18.55
C VAL A 19 11.41 10.29 -18.70
N LEU A 20 10.41 9.97 -19.52
CA LEU A 20 9.21 10.78 -19.69
C LEU A 20 8.27 10.57 -18.48
N TRP A 21 8.63 11.16 -17.34
CA TRP A 21 7.94 10.98 -16.04
C TRP A 21 6.43 11.23 -16.10
N HIS A 22 5.99 12.17 -16.93
CA HIS A 22 4.58 12.47 -17.15
C HIS A 22 3.80 11.34 -17.84
N GLN A 23 4.48 10.41 -18.53
CA GLN A 23 3.89 9.23 -19.17
C GLN A 23 3.87 8.00 -18.26
N ILE A 24 4.57 8.04 -17.13
CA ILE A 24 4.63 6.92 -16.20
C ILE A 24 3.27 6.77 -15.50
N THR A 25 2.62 5.63 -15.76
CA THR A 25 1.31 5.28 -15.18
C THR A 25 1.41 4.28 -14.03
N SER A 26 2.54 3.61 -13.87
CA SER A 26 2.78 2.63 -12.82
C SER A 26 4.16 2.81 -12.23
N LEU A 27 4.26 2.79 -10.90
CA LEU A 27 5.53 2.81 -10.18
C LEU A 27 5.55 1.70 -9.12
N SER A 28 6.67 1.01 -9.07
CA SER A 28 6.98 0.06 -8.01
C SER A 28 8.16 0.57 -7.20
N ILE A 29 7.93 0.82 -5.92
CA ILE A 29 8.88 1.49 -5.03
C ILE A 29 9.32 0.51 -3.93
N PRO A 30 10.55 -0.04 -4.01
CA PRO A 30 11.13 -0.81 -2.92
C PRO A 30 11.63 0.10 -1.81
N HIS A 31 11.58 -0.34 -0.56
CA HIS A 31 12.26 0.34 0.56
C HIS A 31 13.76 0.59 0.24
N PRO A 32 14.43 1.67 0.71
CA PRO A 32 13.99 2.70 1.67
C PRO A 32 13.79 4.12 1.08
N PHE A 33 12.69 4.39 0.35
CA PHE A 33 12.36 5.79 0.01
C PHE A 33 11.78 6.54 1.21
N ASN A 34 12.31 7.73 1.50
CA ASN A 34 11.78 8.62 2.53
C ASN A 34 10.75 9.61 1.91
N ALA A 35 10.05 10.36 2.75
CA ALA A 35 9.03 11.32 2.30
C ALA A 35 9.57 12.34 1.28
N THR A 36 10.78 12.85 1.46
CA THR A 36 11.41 13.80 0.52
C THR A 36 11.64 13.19 -0.86
N HIS A 37 12.15 11.95 -0.92
CA HIS A 37 12.35 11.26 -2.20
C HIS A 37 11.01 11.01 -2.91
N LEU A 38 9.98 10.62 -2.16
CA LEU A 38 8.63 10.42 -2.70
C LEU A 38 7.98 11.73 -3.16
N HIS A 39 8.24 12.83 -2.46
CA HIS A 39 7.76 14.16 -2.87
C HIS A 39 8.30 14.55 -4.24
N LEU A 40 9.62 14.44 -4.40
CA LEU A 40 10.26 14.73 -5.69
C LEU A 40 9.68 13.82 -6.78
N LEU A 41 9.67 12.51 -6.55
CA LEU A 41 9.18 11.53 -7.53
C LEU A 41 7.74 11.84 -7.96
N PHE A 42 6.84 12.04 -7.01
CA PHE A 42 5.42 12.25 -7.30
C PHE A 42 5.13 13.64 -7.89
N SER A 43 5.96 14.65 -7.62
CA SER A 43 5.85 15.94 -8.31
C SER A 43 6.17 15.86 -9.81
N GLN A 44 6.90 14.84 -10.25
CA GLN A 44 7.27 14.65 -11.65
C GLN A 44 6.29 13.73 -12.40
N THR A 45 5.53 12.89 -11.68
CA THR A 45 4.66 11.86 -12.27
C THR A 45 3.21 12.30 -12.31
N THR A 46 2.76 12.96 -13.37
CA THR A 46 1.43 13.58 -13.43
C THR A 46 0.26 12.63 -13.76
N ASN A 47 0.54 11.38 -14.14
CA ASN A 47 -0.48 10.39 -14.54
C ASN A 47 -0.33 9.04 -13.85
N LEU A 48 0.20 9.03 -12.62
CA LEU A 48 0.41 7.81 -11.85
C LEU A 48 -0.93 7.16 -11.46
N ARG A 49 -1.26 6.02 -12.09
CA ARG A 49 -2.50 5.25 -11.85
C ARG A 49 -2.31 4.12 -10.86
N ILE A 50 -1.15 3.49 -10.88
CA ILE A 50 -0.81 2.30 -10.08
C ILE A 50 0.43 2.60 -9.25
N LEU A 51 0.36 2.37 -7.95
CA LEU A 51 1.50 2.48 -7.05
C LEU A 51 1.68 1.19 -6.27
N GLU A 52 2.90 0.66 -6.30
CA GLU A 52 3.30 -0.47 -5.47
C GLU A 52 4.33 -0.07 -4.44
N LEU A 53 4.10 -0.43 -3.19
CA LEU A 53 4.97 -0.11 -2.06
C LEU A 53 5.47 -1.40 -1.42
N HIS A 54 6.74 -1.70 -1.64
CA HIS A 54 7.39 -2.93 -1.20
C HIS A 54 8.22 -2.69 0.07
N TYR A 55 7.67 -3.07 1.23
CA TYR A 55 8.26 -2.89 2.55
C TYR A 55 8.62 -4.22 3.23
N ARG A 56 8.83 -5.31 2.45
CA ARG A 56 9.18 -6.64 2.98
C ARG A 56 10.56 -6.66 3.64
N ARG A 57 10.77 -7.62 4.58
CA ARG A 57 12.04 -7.84 5.28
C ARG A 57 13.23 -8.09 4.34
N GLU A 58 13.01 -8.70 3.19
CA GLU A 58 14.05 -8.96 2.18
C GLU A 58 14.71 -7.69 1.65
N PHE A 59 14.05 -6.53 1.78
CA PHE A 59 14.57 -5.22 1.40
C PHE A 59 15.00 -4.37 2.62
N GLN A 60 14.95 -4.92 3.84
CA GLN A 60 15.52 -4.30 5.05
C GLN A 60 17.03 -4.49 5.06
N TYR A 61 17.75 -3.76 4.20
CA TYR A 61 19.18 -3.60 4.36
C TYR A 61 19.49 -2.95 5.72
N LYS A 62 20.64 -3.35 6.32
CA LYS A 62 21.24 -2.96 7.62
C LYS A 62 21.49 -1.46 7.83
N ILE A 63 20.68 -0.59 7.26
CA ILE A 63 20.68 0.83 7.56
C ILE A 63 19.57 1.04 8.57
N ASP A 64 19.95 1.56 9.74
CA ASP A 64 19.07 2.02 10.82
C ASP A 64 18.26 3.27 10.40
N LEU A 65 17.66 3.21 9.20
CA LEU A 65 16.62 4.10 8.71
C LEU A 65 15.36 3.71 9.48
N LYS A 66 15.35 4.05 10.78
CA LYS A 66 14.24 4.03 11.73
C LYS A 66 12.92 3.80 11.03
N ARG A 67 12.46 2.55 10.96
CA ARG A 67 11.08 2.12 10.67
C ARG A 67 10.24 3.23 10.00
N LYS A 68 10.63 3.72 8.82
CA LYS A 68 9.87 4.76 8.12
C LYS A 68 8.71 4.04 7.45
N THR A 69 7.78 3.62 8.29
CA THR A 69 6.63 2.79 7.98
C THR A 69 5.76 3.46 6.92
N LEU A 70 4.99 2.67 6.17
CA LEU A 70 3.91 3.14 5.29
C LEU A 70 3.02 4.20 5.96
N ILE A 71 2.91 4.18 7.29
CA ILE A 71 2.20 5.20 8.08
C ILE A 71 2.74 6.61 7.79
N HIS A 72 4.06 6.80 7.71
CA HIS A 72 4.63 8.13 7.47
C HIS A 72 4.24 8.68 6.10
N LEU A 73 4.21 7.83 5.07
CA LEU A 73 3.71 8.20 3.74
C LEU A 73 2.24 8.62 3.81
N PHE A 74 1.39 7.78 4.40
CA PHE A 74 -0.06 8.06 4.45
C PHE A 74 -0.46 9.13 5.48
N ASN A 75 0.44 9.48 6.40
CA ASN A 75 0.24 10.57 7.35
C ASN A 75 0.62 11.93 6.76
N ASP A 76 1.46 11.97 5.72
CA ASP A 76 1.75 13.17 4.94
C ASP A 76 0.59 13.45 3.97
N ALA A 77 -0.23 14.44 4.33
CA ALA A 77 -1.38 14.83 3.53
C ALA A 77 -0.98 15.39 2.15
N SER A 78 0.19 16.05 2.05
CA SER A 78 0.66 16.63 0.79
C SER A 78 1.04 15.52 -0.20
N LEU A 79 1.76 14.48 0.25
CA LEU A 79 2.06 13.31 -0.58
C LEU A 79 0.78 12.62 -1.06
N CYS A 80 -0.18 12.39 -0.16
CA CYS A 80 -1.44 11.75 -0.52
C CYS A 80 -2.24 12.59 -1.53
N ASN A 81 -2.27 13.91 -1.35
CA ASN A 81 -2.93 14.82 -2.28
C ASN A 81 -2.28 14.77 -3.66
N MET A 82 -0.95 14.77 -3.75
CA MET A 82 -0.25 14.63 -5.04
C MET A 82 -0.60 13.31 -5.72
N LEU A 83 -0.55 12.18 -5.01
CA LEU A 83 -0.94 10.88 -5.56
C LEU A 83 -2.36 10.91 -6.15
N MET A 84 -3.28 11.53 -5.43
CA MET A 84 -4.68 11.67 -5.86
C MET A 84 -4.83 12.59 -7.06
N SER A 85 -4.13 13.73 -7.07
CA SER A 85 -4.09 14.68 -8.19
C SER A 85 -3.47 14.07 -9.45
N ASN A 86 -2.47 13.20 -9.28
CA ASN A 86 -1.83 12.45 -10.36
C ASN A 86 -2.71 11.29 -10.88
N GLY A 87 -3.89 11.09 -10.29
CA GLY A 87 -4.89 10.17 -10.77
C GLY A 87 -4.76 8.74 -10.26
N LEU A 88 -4.14 8.54 -9.09
CA LEU A 88 -4.00 7.21 -8.47
C LEU A 88 -5.36 6.51 -8.36
N ARG A 89 -5.41 5.25 -8.80
CA ARG A 89 -6.60 4.38 -8.75
C ARG A 89 -6.30 3.04 -8.12
N GLN A 90 -5.06 2.55 -8.22
CA GLN A 90 -4.64 1.28 -7.67
C GLN A 90 -3.48 1.44 -6.70
N LEU A 91 -3.58 0.76 -5.56
CA LEU A 91 -2.53 0.72 -4.55
C LEU A 91 -2.22 -0.74 -4.17
N ASN A 92 -0.98 -1.16 -4.39
CA ASN A 92 -0.48 -2.46 -3.99
C ASN A 92 0.46 -2.28 -2.78
N LEU A 93 0.13 -2.89 -1.65
CA LEU A 93 0.88 -2.79 -0.40
C LEU A 93 1.47 -4.14 -0.01
N PHE A 94 2.78 -4.15 0.19
CA PHE A 94 3.52 -5.31 0.66
C PHE A 94 4.24 -4.96 1.98
N PRO A 95 3.49 -4.76 3.09
CA PRO A 95 4.05 -4.40 4.39
C PRO A 95 4.96 -5.49 4.97
N ALA A 96 5.89 -5.07 5.84
CA ALA A 96 6.68 -6.01 6.65
C ALA A 96 5.77 -6.77 7.63
N PHE A 97 6.16 -8.01 7.96
CA PHE A 97 5.44 -8.85 8.93
C PHE A 97 5.24 -8.17 10.31
N ASP A 98 6.26 -7.44 10.79
CA ASP A 98 6.26 -6.77 12.09
C ASP A 98 5.56 -5.39 12.08
N GLN A 99 4.85 -5.05 11.01
CA GLN A 99 4.16 -3.77 10.91
C GLN A 99 2.85 -3.76 11.72
N LEU A 100 2.97 -3.47 13.02
CA LEU A 100 1.89 -3.55 14.03
C LEU A 100 0.66 -2.64 13.82
N ASN A 101 0.69 -1.76 12.81
CA ASN A 101 -0.24 -0.62 12.67
C ASN A 101 -1.09 -0.66 11.38
N LEU A 102 -1.39 -1.84 10.82
CA LEU A 102 -2.21 -1.98 9.60
C LEU A 102 -3.58 -1.30 9.72
N ILE A 103 -4.25 -1.37 10.87
CA ILE A 103 -5.52 -0.66 11.15
C ILE A 103 -5.36 0.86 10.94
N LYS A 104 -4.29 1.45 11.47
CA LYS A 104 -4.02 2.89 11.30
C LYS A 104 -3.78 3.24 9.83
N ILE A 105 -3.11 2.36 9.09
CA ILE A 105 -2.87 2.53 7.65
C ILE A 105 -4.19 2.50 6.89
N GLY A 106 -5.06 1.51 7.15
CA GLY A 106 -6.40 1.44 6.57
C GLY A 106 -7.20 2.73 6.77
N ASN A 107 -7.25 3.24 8.01
CA ASN A 107 -7.93 4.50 8.32
C ASN A 107 -7.33 5.71 7.60
N LEU A 108 -6.01 5.78 7.47
CA LEU A 108 -5.35 6.86 6.73
C LEU A 108 -5.64 6.76 5.23
N ILE A 109 -5.66 5.56 4.64
CA ILE A 109 -6.00 5.34 3.24
C ILE A 109 -7.44 5.79 2.97
N VAL A 110 -8.41 5.35 3.78
CA VAL A 110 -9.81 5.80 3.68
C VAL A 110 -9.90 7.33 3.71
N LYS A 111 -9.22 7.95 4.67
CA LYS A 111 -9.26 9.40 4.87
C LYS A 111 -8.58 10.20 3.76
N ARG A 112 -7.52 9.68 3.15
CA ARG A 112 -6.61 10.47 2.29
C ARG A 112 -6.63 10.05 0.83
N LEU A 113 -7.02 8.83 0.53
CA LEU A 113 -6.97 8.21 -0.80
C LEU A 113 -8.36 7.69 -1.22
N SER A 114 -9.39 8.50 -1.00
CA SER A 114 -10.80 8.15 -1.17
C SER A 114 -11.23 7.79 -2.61
N SER A 115 -10.35 7.95 -3.60
CA SER A 115 -10.62 7.64 -5.00
C SER A 115 -10.03 6.32 -5.49
N LEU A 116 -9.39 5.56 -4.59
CA LEU A 116 -8.89 4.24 -4.90
C LEU A 116 -10.04 3.31 -5.30
N GLN A 117 -9.79 2.56 -6.36
CA GLN A 117 -10.72 1.59 -6.95
C GLN A 117 -10.22 0.16 -6.77
N VAL A 118 -8.90 -0.02 -6.77
CA VAL A 118 -8.26 -1.33 -6.67
C VAL A 118 -7.22 -1.29 -5.56
N ILE A 119 -7.25 -2.28 -4.68
CA ILE A 119 -6.22 -2.44 -3.65
C ILE A 119 -5.73 -3.89 -3.65
N LYS A 120 -4.41 -4.08 -3.59
CA LYS A 120 -3.79 -5.36 -3.27
C LYS A 120 -3.08 -5.23 -1.93
N LEU A 121 -3.35 -6.14 -1.01
CA LEU A 121 -2.66 -6.27 0.26
C LEU A 121 -1.97 -7.62 0.31
N GLU A 122 -0.69 -7.65 0.65
CA GLU A 122 0.04 -8.89 0.86
C GLU A 122 0.87 -8.79 2.14
N SER A 123 0.48 -9.57 3.15
CA SER A 123 1.12 -9.55 4.46
C SER A 123 0.90 -10.86 5.20
N LEU A 124 1.91 -11.26 5.96
CA LEU A 124 1.80 -12.38 6.91
C LEU A 124 1.11 -11.96 8.23
N ASN A 125 0.59 -10.73 8.33
CA ASN A 125 0.04 -10.17 9.57
C ASN A 125 -1.47 -10.44 9.71
N VAL A 126 -1.91 -10.95 10.87
CA VAL A 126 -3.32 -11.23 11.17
C VAL A 126 -4.25 -10.03 11.04
N LYS A 127 -3.74 -8.80 11.23
CA LYS A 127 -4.53 -7.55 11.14
C LYS A 127 -4.93 -7.15 9.71
N LEU A 128 -4.60 -7.97 8.71
CA LEU A 128 -4.94 -7.74 7.31
C LEU A 128 -6.46 -7.74 7.08
N ILE A 129 -7.18 -8.58 7.83
CA ILE A 129 -8.64 -8.71 7.74
C ILE A 129 -9.32 -7.44 8.27
N GLU A 130 -8.94 -6.96 9.44
CA GLU A 130 -9.49 -5.73 10.03
C GLU A 130 -9.17 -4.50 9.17
N MET A 131 -7.96 -4.45 8.59
CA MET A 131 -7.64 -3.42 7.61
C MET A 131 -8.54 -3.52 6.38
N SER A 132 -8.83 -4.73 5.90
CA SER A 132 -9.73 -4.95 4.77
C SER A 132 -11.16 -4.49 5.06
N HIS A 133 -11.69 -4.75 6.27
CA HIS A 133 -12.98 -4.20 6.70
C HIS A 133 -13.04 -2.68 6.61
N ILE A 134 -12.00 -2.00 7.12
CA ILE A 134 -11.91 -0.54 7.09
C ILE A 134 -11.93 -0.03 5.65
N LEU A 135 -11.19 -0.69 4.75
CA LEU A 135 -11.12 -0.29 3.34
C LEU A 135 -12.45 -0.51 2.61
N ILE A 136 -13.07 -1.68 2.77
CA ILE A 136 -14.36 -2.01 2.11
C ILE A 136 -15.45 -1.02 2.52
N ASN A 137 -15.54 -0.72 3.82
CA ASN A 137 -16.58 0.15 4.34
C ASN A 137 -16.27 1.64 4.19
N GLY A 138 -14.99 2.01 4.07
CA GLY A 138 -14.55 3.42 4.01
C GLY A 138 -14.28 3.96 2.61
N LEU A 139 -14.09 3.11 1.59
CA LEU A 139 -13.81 3.53 0.22
C LEU A 139 -15.00 3.25 -0.70
N ASP A 140 -15.86 4.24 -0.90
CA ASP A 140 -17.05 4.11 -1.75
C ASP A 140 -16.73 3.71 -3.19
N LYS A 141 -15.55 4.09 -3.71
CA LYS A 141 -15.11 3.78 -5.09
C LYS A 141 -14.35 2.47 -5.22
N LEU A 142 -14.04 1.79 -4.11
CA LEU A 142 -13.38 0.51 -4.15
C LEU A 142 -14.30 -0.50 -4.86
N SER A 143 -13.77 -1.12 -5.92
CA SER A 143 -14.44 -2.14 -6.72
C SER A 143 -13.74 -3.50 -6.63
N PHE A 144 -12.45 -3.51 -6.29
CA PHE A 144 -11.69 -4.75 -6.17
C PHE A 144 -10.64 -4.68 -5.05
N LEU A 145 -10.60 -5.72 -4.23
CA LEU A 145 -9.60 -5.90 -3.17
C LEU A 145 -9.02 -7.33 -3.25
N THR A 146 -7.70 -7.43 -3.31
CA THR A 146 -6.96 -8.69 -3.18
C THR A 146 -6.27 -8.73 -1.83
N ILE A 147 -6.42 -9.83 -1.10
CA ILE A 147 -5.84 -10.05 0.22
C ILE A 147 -4.99 -11.31 0.16
N ILE A 148 -3.68 -11.18 0.33
CA ILE A 148 -2.72 -12.30 0.33
C ILE A 148 -2.14 -12.47 1.74
N GLY A 149 -2.43 -13.60 2.38
CA GLY A 149 -1.99 -14.02 3.72
C GLY A 149 -0.73 -14.90 3.73
N ALA A 150 -0.46 -15.56 4.86
CA ALA A 150 0.65 -16.53 5.03
C ALA A 150 0.12 -17.97 5.00
N ASP A 151 0.98 -18.96 4.74
CA ASP A 151 0.73 -20.41 4.46
C ASP A 151 -0.26 -21.21 5.35
N HIS A 152 -0.97 -20.62 6.32
CA HIS A 152 -1.81 -21.31 7.32
C HIS A 152 -3.20 -20.68 7.46
N TYR A 153 -3.67 -19.85 6.53
CA TYR A 153 -4.96 -19.18 6.70
C TYR A 153 -6.15 -20.06 6.32
N GLY A 154 -5.99 -21.28 5.80
CA GLY A 154 -7.11 -22.18 5.43
C GLY A 154 -8.26 -22.26 6.45
N GLU A 155 -7.97 -22.36 7.76
CA GLU A 155 -8.99 -22.38 8.83
C GLU A 155 -9.36 -20.97 9.34
N ILE A 156 -8.43 -20.01 9.27
CA ILE A 156 -8.68 -18.60 9.64
C ILE A 156 -9.58 -17.93 8.61
N TYR A 157 -9.49 -18.31 7.33
CA TYR A 157 -10.34 -17.85 6.23
C TYR A 157 -11.79 -18.09 6.55
N ASP A 158 -12.15 -19.25 7.09
CA ASP A 158 -13.55 -19.58 7.27
C ASP A 158 -14.21 -18.75 8.37
N LYS A 159 -13.45 -18.35 9.40
CA LYS A 159 -13.91 -17.43 10.45
C LYS A 159 -13.81 -15.97 10.00
N SER A 160 -12.67 -15.56 9.44
CA SER A 160 -12.42 -14.18 9.01
C SER A 160 -13.24 -13.76 7.79
N LEU A 161 -13.56 -14.68 6.87
CA LEU A 161 -14.50 -14.47 5.76
C LEU A 161 -15.92 -14.33 6.30
N ARG A 162 -16.33 -15.15 7.27
CA ARG A 162 -17.61 -14.96 7.97
C ARG A 162 -17.65 -13.62 8.70
N ASP A 163 -16.56 -13.24 9.37
CA ASP A 163 -16.45 -11.94 10.03
C ASP A 163 -16.51 -10.78 9.02
N LEU A 164 -15.85 -10.90 7.84
CA LEU A 164 -16.01 -10.00 6.68
C LEU A 164 -17.47 -9.93 6.20
N GLN A 165 -18.13 -11.07 6.00
CA GLN A 165 -19.52 -11.13 5.52
C GLN A 165 -20.50 -10.52 6.51
N ASN A 166 -20.29 -10.74 7.81
CA ASN A 166 -21.18 -10.29 8.87
C ASN A 166 -20.99 -8.81 9.25
N SER A 167 -19.85 -8.19 8.89
CA SER A 167 -19.51 -6.82 9.30
C SER A 167 -19.51 -5.78 8.17
N ASN A 168 -19.61 -6.20 6.91
CA ASN A 168 -19.61 -5.28 5.78
C ASN A 168 -21.01 -4.72 5.51
N THR A 169 -21.06 -3.41 5.23
CA THR A 169 -22.30 -2.70 4.88
C THR A 169 -22.61 -2.76 3.38
N ARG A 170 -21.66 -3.22 2.57
CA ARG A 170 -21.78 -3.37 1.11
C ARG A 170 -21.83 -4.84 0.72
N SER A 171 -22.61 -5.16 -0.30
CA SER A 171 -22.60 -6.49 -0.91
C SER A 171 -21.25 -6.74 -1.58
N PHE A 172 -20.72 -7.95 -1.42
CA PHE A 172 -19.47 -8.33 -2.05
C PHE A 172 -19.46 -9.80 -2.42
N ARG A 173 -18.71 -10.14 -3.47
CA ARG A 173 -18.41 -11.53 -3.83
C ARG A 173 -16.99 -11.85 -3.39
N THR A 174 -16.78 -13.10 -2.99
CA THR A 174 -15.43 -13.62 -2.74
C THR A 174 -15.13 -14.84 -3.57
N GLU A 175 -13.86 -15.04 -3.87
CA GLU A 175 -13.33 -16.23 -4.53
C GLU A 175 -11.99 -16.56 -3.89
N ALA A 176 -11.86 -17.81 -3.45
CA ALA A 176 -10.59 -18.42 -3.12
C ALA A 176 -10.12 -19.20 -4.36
N PRO A 177 -8.88 -18.99 -4.83
CA PRO A 177 -8.33 -19.76 -5.94
C PRO A 177 -8.25 -21.25 -5.60
N LYS A 178 -8.42 -22.10 -6.61
CA LYS A 178 -8.56 -23.56 -6.46
C LYS A 178 -7.23 -24.32 -6.29
N THR A 179 -6.10 -23.62 -6.34
CA THR A 179 -4.74 -24.18 -6.34
C THR A 179 -4.13 -24.16 -4.94
N ILE A 180 -3.36 -25.22 -4.62
CA ILE A 180 -3.08 -25.77 -3.27
C ILE A 180 -2.16 -24.91 -2.37
N ASP A 181 -1.65 -23.77 -2.83
CA ASP A 181 -0.69 -22.94 -2.07
C ASP A 181 -1.18 -21.50 -1.80
N GLU A 182 -2.47 -21.20 -2.01
CA GLU A 182 -2.89 -19.81 -2.17
C GLU A 182 -3.72 -19.27 -1.00
N ASP A 183 -3.05 -18.61 -0.06
CA ASP A 183 -3.65 -17.68 0.90
C ASP A 183 -4.08 -16.39 0.20
N THR A 184 -4.85 -16.48 -0.88
CA THR A 184 -5.34 -15.32 -1.62
C THR A 184 -6.87 -15.27 -1.56
N LEU A 185 -7.41 -14.14 -1.12
CA LEU A 185 -8.82 -13.85 -1.14
C LEU A 185 -9.09 -12.68 -2.10
N PHE A 186 -9.90 -12.93 -3.11
CA PHE A 186 -10.40 -11.90 -4.02
C PHE A 186 -11.75 -11.39 -3.54
N VAL A 187 -11.94 -10.07 -3.55
CA VAL A 187 -13.16 -9.40 -3.10
C VAL A 187 -13.64 -8.43 -4.18
N TRP A 188 -14.85 -8.63 -4.71
CA TRP A 188 -15.51 -7.73 -5.66
C TRP A 188 -16.65 -6.99 -4.96
N LEU A 189 -16.70 -5.65 -5.06
CA LEU A 189 -17.60 -4.73 -4.34
C LEU A 189 -18.54 -3.91 -5.23
#